data_AF-V5ZA09-F1
#
_entry.id   AF-V5ZA09-F1
#
_cell.length_a   1.000
_cell.length_b   1.000
_cell.length_c   1.000
_cell.angle_alpha   90.00
_cell.angle_beta   90.00
_cell.angle_gamma   90.00
#
_symmetry.space_group_name_H-M   'P 1'
#
loop_
_entity.id
_entity.type
_entity.pdbx_description
1 polymer ?
#
loop_
_entity_poly.entity_id
_entity_poly.type
_entity_poly.pdbx_seq_one_letter_code
_entity_poly.pdbx_strand_id
1 'polypeptide(L)' 'MEYPCAGYIAARLRGYTVIASAQQGHRLASRVIQYPGAIVPLTAMPE' A
#
# COMPACT_ATOMS: atom_id res chain seq x y z
N MET A 1 10.77 -0.34 -8.89
CA MET A 1 10.09 -1.62 -8.60
C MET A 1 10.56 -1.97 -7.19
N GLU A 2 9.88 -1.57 -6.12
CA GLU A 2 9.05 -2.47 -5.30
C GLU A 2 8.59 -1.69 -4.04
N TYR A 3 7.35 -1.20 -3.97
CA TYR A 3 6.70 -0.76 -2.71
C TYR A 3 5.30 -1.33 -2.40
N PRO A 4 4.73 -2.32 -3.14
CA PRO A 4 3.37 -2.82 -2.83
C PRO A 4 3.30 -3.57 -1.48
N CYS A 5 4.44 -4.07 -0.99
CA CYS A 5 4.52 -4.81 0.27
C CYS A 5 4.30 -3.93 1.51
N ALA A 6 4.53 -2.62 1.42
CA ALA A 6 4.40 -1.71 2.58
C ALA A 6 2.95 -1.68 3.11
N GLY A 7 1.96 -1.66 2.21
CA GLY A 7 0.54 -1.66 2.59
C GLY A 7 0.09 -2.98 3.22
N TYR A 8 0.64 -4.11 2.74
CA TYR A 8 0.38 -5.43 3.33
C TYR A 8 1.00 -5.55 4.72
N ILE A 9 2.28 -5.18 4.87
CA ILE A 9 3.00 -5.25 6.14
C ILE A 9 2.35 -4.33 7.18
N ALA A 10 2.00 -3.09 6.81
CA ALA A 10 1.31 -2.17 7.70
C ALA A 10 -0.03 -2.74 8.21
N ALA A 11 -0.81 -3.39 7.34
CA ALA A 11 -2.06 -4.03 7.74
C ALA A 11 -1.83 -5.25 8.64
N ARG A 12 -0.80 -6.06 8.36
CA ARG A 12 -0.43 -7.21 9.21
C ARG A 12 0.04 -6.78 10.60
N LEU A 13 0.79 -5.69 10.70
CA LEU A 13 1.20 -5.12 11.99
C LEU A 13 0.02 -4.56 12.80
N ARG A 14 -1.05 -4.11 12.12
CA ARG A 14 -2.31 -3.70 12.76
C ARG A 14 -3.23 -4.87 13.14
N GLY A 15 -2.84 -6.12 12.85
CA GLY A 15 -3.62 -7.31 13.20
C GLY A 15 -4.73 -7.68 12.22
N TYR A 16 -4.75 -7.10 11.01
CA TYR A 16 -5.73 -7.47 10.00
C TYR A 16 -5.51 -8.90 9.47
N THR A 17 -6.59 -9.52 8.98
CA THR A 17 -6.54 -10.83 8.34
C THR A 17 -5.66 -10.80 7.08
N VAL A 18 -5.21 -11.97 6.62
CA VAL A 18 -4.40 -12.12 5.39
C VAL A 18 -5.08 -11.42 4.21
N ILE A 19 -6.38 -11.68 4.03
CA ILE A 19 -7.16 -11.16 2.89
C ILE A 19 -7.30 -9.64 2.98
N ALA A 20 -7.63 -9.10 4.15
CA ALA A 20 -7.72 -7.66 4.36
C ALA A 20 -6.38 -6.96 4.15
N SER A 21 -5.28 -7.60 4.56
CA SER A 21 -3.92 -7.09 4.35
C SER A 21 -3.54 -7.09 2.86
N ALA A 22 -3.92 -8.13 2.11
CA ALA A 22 -3.70 -8.20 0.67
C ALA A 22 -4.49 -7.10 -0.07
N GLN A 23 -5.73 -6.86 0.33
CA GLN A 23 -6.53 -5.76 -0.21
C GLN A 23 -5.90 -4.39 0.08
N GLN A 24 -5.33 -4.19 1.28
CA GLN A 24 -4.63 -2.95 1.62
C GLN A 24 -3.38 -2.75 0.76
N GLY A 25 -2.56 -3.80 0.60
CA GLY A 25 -1.40 -3.77 -0.30
C GLY A 25 -1.77 -3.45 -1.75
N HIS A 26 -2.85 -4.07 -2.24
CA HIS A 26 -3.33 -3.82 -3.60
C HIS A 26 -3.82 -2.37 -3.77
N ARG A 27 -4.62 -1.84 -2.83
CA ARG A 27 -5.07 -0.44 -2.85
C ARG A 27 -3.91 0.55 -2.87
N LEU A 28 -2.90 0.33 -2.02
CA LEU A 28 -1.70 1.15 -2.00
C LEU A 28 -0.96 1.09 -3.34
N ALA A 29 -0.76 -0.11 -3.88
CA ALA A 29 -0.09 -0.30 -5.16
C ALA A 29 -0.84 0.38 -6.32
N SER A 30 -2.17 0.23 -6.39
CA SER A 30 -3.02 0.88 -7.39
C SER A 30 -2.95 2.41 -7.31
N ARG A 31 -2.70 2.97 -6.13
CA ARG A 31 -2.49 4.41 -5.95
C ARG A 31 -1.09 4.81 -6.41
N VAL A 32 -0.06 4.06 -6.03
CA VAL A 32 1.34 4.32 -6.38
C VAL A 32 1.55 4.34 -7.89
N ILE A 33 0.96 3.42 -8.64
CA ILE A 33 1.11 3.38 -10.11
C ILE A 33 0.51 4.60 -10.83
N GLN A 34 -0.37 5.37 -10.18
CA GLN A 34 -0.95 6.59 -10.76
C GLN A 34 0.01 7.79 -10.68
N TYR A 35 1.10 7.68 -9.92
CA TYR A 35 2.07 8.76 -9.76
C TYR A 35 3.42 8.35 -10.36
N PRO A 36 3.96 9.11 -11.33
CA PRO A 36 5.28 8.84 -11.87
C PRO A 36 6.36 9.14 -10.83
N GLY A 37 7.23 8.16 -10.58
CA GLY A 37 8.30 8.24 -9.58
C GLY A 37 8.22 7.12 -8.54
N ALA A 38 9.35 6.82 -7.88
CA ALA A 38 9.42 5.73 -6.89
C ALA A 38 8.82 6.11 -5.53
N ILE A 39 8.65 7.40 -5.25
CA ILE A 39 8.13 7.93 -3.99
C ILE A 39 6.82 8.65 -4.27
N VAL A 40 5.74 8.16 -3.66
CA VAL A 40 4.41 8.77 -3.75
C VAL A 40 4.31 9.90 -2.72
N PRO A 41 3.76 11.07 -3.10
CA PRO A 41 3.50 12.14 -2.13
C PRO A 41 2.63 11.65 -0.97
N LEU A 42 2.94 12.09 0.25
CA LEU A 42 2.16 11.76 1.46
C LEU A 42 0.66 12.12 1.30
N THR A 43 0.35 13.18 0.54
CA THR A 43 -1.02 13.59 0.21
C THR A 43 -1.79 12.59 -0.65
N ALA A 44 -1.09 11.70 -1.34
CA ALA A 44 -1.67 10.65 -2.17
C ALA A 44 -1.72 9.29 -1.49
N MET A 45 -1.11 9.15 -0.29
CA MET A 45 -1.17 7.91 0.46
C MET A 45 -2.57 7.70 1.06
N PRO A 46 -3.14 6.47 0.97
CA PRO A 46 -4.39 6.14 1.64
C PRO A 46 -4.19 6.04 3.16
N GLU A 47 -5.19 6.48 3.93
CA GLU A 47 -5.22 6.44 5.42
C GLU A 47 -5.25 5.00 6.00
#